data_AF-A0A1Q6A259-F1
#
_entry.id   AF-A0A1Q6A259-F1
#
_cell.length_a   1.000
_cell.length_b   1.000
_cell.length_c   1.000
_cell.angle_alpha   90.00
_cell.angle_beta   90.00
_cell.angle_gamma   90.00
#
_symmetry.space_group_name_H-M   'P 1'
#
loop_
_entity.id
_entity.type
_entity.pdbx_description
1 polymer ?
#
loop_
_entity_poly.entity_id
_entity_poly.type
_entity_poly.pdbx_seq_one_letter_code
_entity_poly.pdbx_strand_id
1 'polypeptide(L)'
;MSVVYSPVLWNKFKKKYDLFLWVSIAVYFTVFILLNSVLFPQLILVTVLIRGFGLLAIILLHIILMIGPLCRLQPKFLPMLYNRRHLGVTMFFITSVHAILSLIWFHSGGNVHPLVSLFAGNTHYDSLRFFPFQTLGFAAYLILMVMAFTSHDFWLNFLSPRIWKALHMMVYLAYGLIIMHVLLGVIQLEDSPVIFCMLITGLAAVAAVHIISGYKEWKFDSRKHLPDKNNWVYVCLVSEIQESHAKMAVVNNERVAIFKYGNRLSAVYNVCKHQNGPLGEGKIVDGCIICPWHGYQYQPVDGCAPAPFTEKLATYNLKVEGHAIYINTKAMPEGTAVEPIILSEQIRSPLSGFFIGWNDNNPASIIKFVSRSIIGIIALSLIIAVGFTVKQKHIALSSFDYKNLKIVRGQLIEYPFPAIRTLTGKDASGRLTIKTYPLINNAKFGADGLVDSIRKRYNTNNYTAEINGAFIIRNKVTAMELTYGALSIKILNKNNGLPTGQLRKLCDTAIFGEIIDPKCYLGAMNPGEGKPHRSCAILCISGGIMPMLAFKDIHGQSQYAVLLGRHGEKINAQVIKFVAEPVKITGTLFRYDNWYVFYTDPAKEVYSLFQ
;
A
#
# COMPACT_ATOMS: atom_id res chain seq x y z
N MET A 1 42.85 5.81 -5.91
CA MET A 1 42.53 4.42 -5.50
C MET A 1 42.82 4.34 -4.01
N SER A 2 41.90 4.08 -3.09
CA SER A 2 40.85 3.05 -3.06
C SER A 2 39.47 3.52 -3.50
N VAL A 3 39.09 3.10 -4.72
CA VAL A 3 37.73 3.22 -5.26
C VAL A 3 36.93 2.00 -4.79
N VAL A 4 36.94 1.72 -3.47
CA VAL A 4 36.10 0.65 -2.92
C VAL A 4 34.69 1.23 -2.86
N TYR A 5 33.97 1.03 -3.97
CA TYR A 5 32.57 1.36 -4.09
C TYR A 5 31.81 0.61 -3.00
N SER A 6 31.41 1.32 -1.94
CA SER A 6 30.54 0.76 -0.91
C SER A 6 29.09 1.00 -1.33
N PRO A 7 28.28 -0.05 -1.51
CA PRO A 7 26.85 0.05 -1.84
C PRO A 7 26.10 1.04 -0.93
N VAL A 8 26.43 1.04 0.36
CA VAL A 8 25.87 1.96 1.35
C VAL A 8 27.00 2.39 2.28
N LEU A 9 27.12 3.70 2.50
CA LEU A 9 28.01 4.25 3.52
C LEU A 9 27.37 4.08 4.90
N TRP A 10 27.57 2.91 5.51
CA TRP A 10 27.08 2.57 6.85
C TRP A 10 27.94 3.22 7.94
N ASN A 11 27.30 3.95 8.85
CA ASN A 11 27.90 4.43 10.10
C ASN A 11 27.09 3.97 11.31
N LYS A 12 27.58 4.21 12.54
CA LYS A 12 26.91 3.73 13.77
C LYS A 12 25.52 4.36 13.90
N PHE A 13 25.39 5.63 13.50
CA PHE A 13 24.12 6.35 13.55
C PHE A 13 23.06 5.73 12.63
N LYS A 14 23.36 5.46 11.36
CA LYS A 14 22.45 4.81 10.39
C LYS A 14 22.06 3.41 10.83
N LYS A 15 23.02 2.60 11.31
CA LYS A 15 22.72 1.25 11.82
C LYS A 15 21.74 1.29 12.99
N LYS A 16 21.92 2.22 13.94
CA LYS A 16 20.98 2.41 15.06
C LYS A 16 19.62 2.91 14.60
N TYR A 17 19.58 3.85 13.65
CA TYR A 17 18.34 4.34 13.06
C TYR A 17 17.53 3.20 12.41
N ASP A 18 18.17 2.41 11.56
CA ASP A 18 17.51 1.30 10.87
C ASP A 18 17.09 0.19 11.84
N LEU A 19 17.94 -0.16 12.81
CA LEU A 19 17.56 -1.12 13.85
C LEU A 19 16.30 -0.65 14.61
N PHE A 20 16.27 0.62 15.01
CA PHE A 20 15.12 1.18 15.71
C PHE A 20 13.87 1.19 14.82
N LEU A 21 14.01 1.54 13.54
CA LEU A 21 12.93 1.48 12.56
C LEU A 21 12.39 0.04 12.37
N TRP A 22 13.25 -0.97 12.28
CA TRP A 22 12.79 -2.36 12.15
C TRP A 22 12.12 -2.90 13.41
N VAL A 23 12.64 -2.57 14.60
CA VAL A 23 11.99 -2.90 15.88
C VAL A 23 10.62 -2.23 15.96
N SER A 24 10.52 -0.98 15.53
CA SER A 24 9.26 -0.23 15.45
C SER A 24 8.20 -0.92 14.60
N ILE A 25 8.61 -1.39 13.42
CA ILE A 25 7.76 -2.13 12.48
C ILE A 25 7.32 -3.45 13.11
N ALA A 26 8.23 -4.18 13.77
CA ALA A 26 7.90 -5.43 14.46
C ALA A 26 6.90 -5.22 15.61
N VAL A 27 7.05 -4.14 16.39
CA VAL A 27 6.09 -3.76 17.44
C VAL A 27 4.73 -3.43 16.83
N TYR A 28 4.70 -2.63 15.75
CA TYR A 28 3.47 -2.31 15.03
C TYR A 28 2.72 -3.58 14.61
N PHE A 29 3.39 -4.53 13.95
CA PHE A 29 2.75 -5.76 13.49
C PHE A 29 2.32 -6.67 14.63
N THR A 30 3.12 -6.80 15.68
CA THR A 30 2.74 -7.56 16.87
C THR A 30 1.42 -7.03 17.45
N VAL A 31 1.32 -5.72 17.66
CA VAL A 31 0.09 -5.10 18.18
C VAL A 31 -1.07 -5.25 17.20
N PHE A 32 -0.86 -4.99 15.90
CA PHE A 32 -1.92 -5.07 14.89
C PHE A 32 -2.49 -6.48 14.77
N ILE A 33 -1.62 -7.51 14.76
CA ILE A 33 -2.03 -8.92 14.68
C ILE A 33 -2.75 -9.35 15.95
N LEU A 34 -2.20 -9.04 17.13
CA LEU A 34 -2.83 -9.40 18.41
C LEU A 34 -4.22 -8.76 18.52
N LEU A 35 -4.34 -7.48 18.21
CA LEU A 35 -5.62 -6.76 18.27
C LEU A 35 -6.66 -7.35 17.32
N ASN A 36 -6.27 -7.67 16.07
CA ASN A 36 -7.17 -8.32 15.12
C ASN A 36 -7.54 -9.74 15.55
N SER A 37 -6.61 -10.51 16.13
CA SER A 37 -6.91 -11.87 16.62
C SER A 37 -7.92 -11.89 17.76
N VAL A 38 -7.94 -10.84 18.60
CA VAL A 38 -8.88 -10.69 19.72
C VAL A 38 -10.23 -10.15 19.24
N LEU A 39 -10.23 -9.09 18.43
CA LEU A 39 -11.48 -8.43 18.00
C LEU A 39 -12.17 -9.11 16.80
N PHE A 40 -11.41 -9.85 16.00
CA PHE A 40 -11.86 -10.50 14.76
C PHE A 40 -11.22 -11.89 14.58
N PRO A 41 -11.47 -12.84 15.50
CA PRO A 41 -10.86 -14.19 15.46
C PRO A 41 -11.17 -14.98 14.18
N GLN A 42 -12.21 -14.60 13.44
CA GLN A 42 -12.62 -15.17 12.15
C GLN A 42 -11.79 -14.69 10.95
N LEU A 43 -10.95 -13.66 11.11
CA LEU A 43 -10.06 -13.20 10.04
C LEU A 43 -8.86 -14.13 9.93
N ILE A 44 -8.61 -14.60 8.72
CA ILE A 44 -7.38 -15.33 8.41
C ILE A 44 -6.16 -14.39 8.50
N LEU A 45 -5.03 -14.95 8.91
CA LEU A 45 -3.79 -14.21 9.10
C LEU A 45 -3.36 -13.43 7.84
N VAL A 46 -3.51 -14.02 6.66
CA VAL A 46 -3.10 -13.37 5.39
C VAL A 46 -3.86 -12.05 5.16
N THR A 47 -5.17 -12.02 5.42
CA THR A 47 -5.97 -10.79 5.32
C THR A 47 -5.49 -9.73 6.31
N VAL A 48 -5.19 -10.14 7.55
CA VAL A 48 -4.65 -9.23 8.59
C VAL A 48 -3.31 -8.66 8.14
N LEU A 49 -2.42 -9.48 7.57
CA LEU A 49 -1.13 -9.02 7.05
C LEU A 49 -1.30 -8.06 5.88
N ILE A 50 -2.12 -8.38 4.87
CA ILE A 50 -2.37 -7.49 3.71
C ILE A 50 -2.85 -6.12 4.18
N ARG A 51 -3.81 -6.07 5.12
CA ARG A 51 -4.32 -4.82 5.71
C ARG A 51 -3.26 -4.07 6.50
N GLY A 52 -2.49 -4.78 7.34
CA GLY A 52 -1.43 -4.19 8.16
C GLY A 52 -0.28 -3.58 7.34
N PHE A 53 0.21 -4.29 6.32
CA PHE A 53 1.25 -3.77 5.42
C PHE A 53 0.73 -2.57 4.61
N GLY A 54 -0.51 -2.62 4.11
CA GLY A 54 -1.11 -1.50 3.37
C GLY A 54 -1.27 -0.24 4.25
N LEU A 55 -1.77 -0.41 5.49
CA LEU A 55 -1.95 0.69 6.43
C LEU A 55 -0.61 1.30 6.88
N LEU A 56 0.39 0.47 7.18
CA LEU A 56 1.71 0.96 7.55
C LEU A 56 2.39 1.70 6.39
N ALA A 57 2.29 1.17 5.16
CA ALA A 57 2.87 1.80 3.98
C ALA A 57 2.32 3.21 3.75
N ILE A 58 1.00 3.40 3.85
CA ILE A 58 0.40 4.73 3.66
C ILE A 58 0.79 5.69 4.79
N ILE A 59 0.85 5.24 6.04
CA ILE A 59 1.31 6.08 7.18
C ILE A 59 2.75 6.53 6.95
N LEU A 60 3.65 5.60 6.60
CA LEU A 60 5.05 5.93 6.33
C LEU A 60 5.20 6.89 5.15
N LEU A 61 4.44 6.69 4.08
CA LEU A 61 4.48 7.57 2.91
C LEU A 61 4.07 9.02 3.26
N HIS A 62 3.03 9.21 4.07
CA HIS A 62 2.65 10.53 4.57
C HIS A 62 3.79 11.17 5.36
N ILE A 63 4.40 10.41 6.28
CA ILE A 63 5.53 10.90 7.08
C ILE A 63 6.69 11.31 6.17
N ILE A 64 7.09 10.46 5.22
CA ILE A 64 8.18 10.73 4.28
C ILE A 64 7.95 12.03 3.52
N LEU A 65 6.73 12.23 2.99
CA LEU A 65 6.38 13.43 2.23
C LEU A 65 6.35 14.69 3.10
N MET A 66 6.08 14.58 4.40
CA MET A 66 6.09 15.73 5.32
C MET A 66 7.51 16.15 5.76
N ILE A 67 8.51 15.25 5.77
CA ILE A 67 9.85 15.55 6.30
C ILE A 67 10.49 16.77 5.58
N GLY A 68 10.41 16.83 4.26
CA GLY A 68 11.02 17.91 3.47
C GLY A 68 10.43 19.30 3.80
N PRO A 69 9.11 19.50 3.63
CA PRO A 69 8.43 20.73 4.02
C PRO A 69 8.62 21.10 5.50
N LEU A 70 8.60 20.12 6.42
CA LEU A 70 8.86 20.38 7.84
C LEU A 70 10.25 20.96 8.10
N CYS A 71 11.28 20.53 7.35
CA CYS A 71 12.62 21.11 7.47
C CYS A 71 12.65 22.58 7.05
N ARG A 72 11.88 22.96 6.01
CA ARG A 72 11.76 24.36 5.57
C ARG A 72 11.03 25.23 6.58
N LEU A 73 10.04 24.67 7.27
CA LEU A 73 9.35 25.37 8.34
C LEU A 73 10.23 25.51 9.58
N GLN A 74 10.93 24.45 9.96
CA GLN A 74 11.70 24.33 11.20
C GLN A 74 12.99 23.52 10.99
N PRO A 75 14.19 24.15 11.07
CA PRO A 75 15.48 23.48 10.83
C PRO A 75 15.79 22.30 11.77
N LYS A 76 15.12 22.19 12.92
CA LYS A 76 15.29 21.05 13.84
C LYS A 76 15.00 19.68 13.21
N PHE A 77 14.25 19.63 12.10
CA PHE A 77 13.92 18.37 11.40
C PHE A 77 15.00 17.91 10.40
N LEU A 78 16.06 18.69 10.15
CA LEU A 78 17.17 18.30 9.26
C LEU A 78 17.78 16.91 9.57
N PRO A 79 17.92 16.45 10.84
CA PRO A 79 18.37 15.10 11.14
C PRO A 79 17.47 14.00 10.57
N MET A 80 16.16 14.26 10.47
CA MET A 80 15.20 13.33 9.87
C MET A 80 15.33 13.31 8.34
N LEU A 81 15.67 14.45 7.73
CA LEU A 81 15.88 14.58 6.29
C LEU A 81 16.99 13.65 5.79
N TYR A 82 18.08 13.55 6.55
CA TYR A 82 19.22 12.70 6.19
C TYR A 82 18.85 11.21 6.10
N ASN A 83 17.97 10.74 6.98
CA ASN A 83 17.54 9.34 7.00
C ASN A 83 16.28 9.08 6.15
N ARG A 84 15.73 10.07 5.45
CA ARG A 84 14.50 9.93 4.65
C ARG A 84 14.60 8.83 3.59
N ARG A 85 15.80 8.61 3.02
CA ARG A 85 16.06 7.57 2.02
C ARG A 85 15.85 6.18 2.61
N HIS A 86 16.39 5.93 3.81
CA HIS A 86 16.22 4.65 4.51
C HIS A 86 14.74 4.38 4.80
N LEU A 87 14.02 5.39 5.28
CA LEU A 87 12.57 5.28 5.51
C LEU A 87 11.80 4.97 4.22
N GLY A 88 12.15 5.63 3.11
CA GLY A 88 11.55 5.39 1.79
C GLY A 88 11.78 3.98 1.25
N VAL A 89 13.01 3.46 1.36
CA VAL A 89 13.35 2.09 0.94
C VAL A 89 12.63 1.06 1.82
N THR A 90 12.58 1.27 3.14
CA THR A 90 11.82 0.40 4.05
C THR A 90 10.33 0.40 3.72
N MET A 91 9.74 1.57 3.44
CA MET A 91 8.35 1.69 2.99
C MET A 91 8.11 0.94 1.67
N PHE A 92 9.07 0.96 0.73
CA PHE A 92 8.99 0.17 -0.50
C PHE A 92 8.97 -1.34 -0.23
N PHE A 93 9.78 -1.85 0.71
CA PHE A 93 9.73 -3.27 1.07
C PHE A 93 8.39 -3.66 1.72
N ILE A 94 7.88 -2.84 2.64
CA ILE A 94 6.54 -3.01 3.24
C ILE A 94 5.47 -3.05 2.14
N THR A 95 5.54 -2.13 1.19
CA THR A 95 4.62 -2.06 0.04
C THR A 95 4.76 -3.27 -0.87
N SER A 96 5.98 -3.78 -1.08
CA SER A 96 6.24 -4.99 -1.87
C SER A 96 5.60 -6.22 -1.25
N VAL A 97 5.67 -6.37 0.07
CA VAL A 97 4.98 -7.46 0.79
C VAL A 97 3.47 -7.32 0.63
N HIS A 98 2.91 -6.12 0.80
CA HIS A 98 1.49 -5.85 0.53
C HIS A 98 1.11 -6.25 -0.92
N ALA A 99 1.88 -5.83 -1.92
CA ALA A 99 1.59 -6.08 -3.32
C ALA A 99 1.67 -7.58 -3.66
N ILE A 100 2.70 -8.27 -3.22
CA ILE A 100 2.91 -9.71 -3.46
C ILE A 100 1.82 -10.54 -2.77
N LEU A 101 1.56 -10.28 -1.49
CA LEU A 101 0.50 -10.99 -0.76
C LEU A 101 -0.86 -10.74 -1.43
N SER A 102 -1.16 -9.50 -1.82
CA SER A 102 -2.41 -9.19 -2.52
C SER A 102 -2.52 -9.92 -3.86
N LEU A 103 -1.45 -9.91 -4.68
CA LEU A 103 -1.44 -10.56 -5.98
C LEU A 103 -1.63 -12.08 -5.85
N ILE A 104 -0.89 -12.72 -4.95
CA ILE A 104 -1.00 -14.15 -4.70
C ILE A 104 -2.41 -14.47 -4.17
N TRP A 105 -2.87 -13.74 -3.15
CA TRP A 105 -4.12 -14.06 -2.48
C TRP A 105 -5.35 -13.89 -3.39
N PHE A 106 -5.45 -12.76 -4.11
CA PHE A 106 -6.63 -12.46 -4.92
C PHE A 106 -6.56 -13.05 -6.33
N HIS A 107 -5.37 -13.19 -6.93
CA HIS A 107 -5.23 -13.49 -8.37
C HIS A 107 -4.56 -14.84 -8.69
N SER A 108 -4.03 -15.58 -7.71
CA SER A 108 -3.46 -16.92 -7.98
C SER A 108 -4.49 -18.06 -7.86
N GLY A 109 -4.07 -19.26 -8.23
CA GLY A 109 -4.82 -20.50 -8.04
C GLY A 109 -5.93 -20.77 -9.05
N GLY A 110 -6.06 -19.94 -10.09
CA GLY A 110 -7.02 -20.12 -11.19
C GLY A 110 -6.36 -20.51 -12.52
N ASN A 111 -7.14 -20.46 -13.59
CA ASN A 111 -6.72 -20.75 -14.97
C ASN A 111 -6.10 -19.56 -15.73
N VAL A 112 -5.98 -18.40 -15.08
CA VAL A 112 -5.41 -17.17 -15.66
C VAL A 112 -4.17 -16.77 -14.86
N HIS A 113 -3.13 -16.30 -15.56
CA HIS A 113 -1.93 -15.79 -14.91
C HIS A 113 -2.26 -14.61 -13.97
N PRO A 114 -1.67 -14.52 -12.75
CA PRO A 114 -2.06 -13.50 -11.77
C PRO A 114 -1.99 -12.06 -12.27
N LEU A 115 -0.94 -11.71 -13.02
CA LEU A 115 -0.80 -10.37 -13.60
C LEU A 115 -1.87 -10.09 -14.67
N VAL A 116 -2.26 -11.10 -15.46
CA VAL A 116 -3.33 -10.91 -16.45
C VAL A 116 -4.67 -10.73 -15.73
N SER A 117 -4.92 -11.53 -14.68
CA SER A 117 -6.12 -11.42 -13.86
C SER A 117 -6.27 -10.05 -13.20
N LEU A 118 -5.17 -9.41 -12.79
CA LEU A 118 -5.17 -8.06 -12.22
C LEU A 118 -5.78 -7.01 -13.15
N PHE A 119 -5.53 -7.11 -14.46
CA PHE A 119 -6.01 -6.14 -15.44
C PHE A 119 -7.29 -6.57 -16.15
N ALA A 120 -7.46 -7.86 -16.41
CA ALA A 120 -8.60 -8.40 -17.17
C ALA A 120 -9.79 -8.77 -16.27
N GLY A 121 -9.60 -8.93 -14.96
CA GLY A 121 -10.66 -9.37 -14.05
C GLY A 121 -11.76 -8.33 -13.84
N ASN A 122 -11.43 -7.04 -13.86
CA ASN A 122 -12.42 -5.97 -13.68
C ASN A 122 -12.07 -4.79 -14.59
N THR A 123 -12.94 -4.50 -15.55
CA THR A 123 -12.71 -3.47 -16.59
C THR A 123 -13.66 -2.28 -16.49
N HIS A 124 -14.35 -2.10 -15.37
CA HIS A 124 -15.27 -0.98 -15.13
C HIS A 124 -14.55 0.34 -14.82
N TYR A 125 -13.79 0.86 -15.79
CA TYR A 125 -13.06 2.12 -15.66
C TYR A 125 -13.96 3.37 -15.66
N ASP A 126 -15.20 3.22 -16.11
CA ASP A 126 -16.27 4.22 -16.19
C ASP A 126 -17.08 4.35 -14.90
N SER A 127 -16.85 3.49 -13.89
CA SER A 127 -17.59 3.50 -12.63
C SER A 127 -16.72 3.90 -11.46
N LEU A 128 -17.12 4.87 -10.64
CA LEU A 128 -16.39 5.21 -9.41
C LEU A 128 -16.42 4.06 -8.38
N ARG A 129 -17.59 3.45 -8.19
CA ARG A 129 -17.79 2.36 -7.22
C ARG A 129 -17.11 1.07 -7.67
N PHE A 130 -17.08 0.81 -8.98
CA PHE A 130 -16.46 -0.41 -9.55
C PHE A 130 -15.11 -0.18 -10.23
N PHE A 131 -14.53 1.02 -10.13
CA PHE A 131 -13.22 1.36 -10.70
C PHE A 131 -12.09 0.39 -10.29
N PRO A 132 -11.38 -0.31 -11.18
CA PRO A 132 -10.35 -1.31 -10.83
C PRO A 132 -9.12 -0.71 -10.13
N PHE A 133 -9.28 -0.34 -8.86
CA PHE A 133 -8.31 0.43 -8.05
C PHE A 133 -6.99 -0.31 -7.84
N GLN A 134 -6.97 -1.63 -7.96
CA GLN A 134 -5.77 -2.45 -7.89
C GLN A 134 -4.77 -2.08 -9.00
N THR A 135 -5.25 -1.69 -10.19
CA THR A 135 -4.40 -1.24 -11.31
C THR A 135 -3.67 0.07 -10.99
N LEU A 136 -4.31 0.98 -10.26
CA LEU A 136 -3.68 2.21 -9.75
C LEU A 136 -2.56 1.89 -8.74
N GLY A 137 -2.83 0.94 -7.83
CA GLY A 137 -1.84 0.46 -6.87
C GLY A 137 -0.62 -0.16 -7.55
N PHE A 138 -0.85 -0.95 -8.61
CA PHE A 138 0.23 -1.53 -9.41
C PHE A 138 1.06 -0.46 -10.15
N ALA A 139 0.40 0.51 -10.80
CA ALA A 139 1.10 1.61 -11.48
C ALA A 139 1.94 2.44 -10.49
N ALA A 140 1.39 2.75 -9.32
CA ALA A 140 2.13 3.43 -8.25
C ALA A 140 3.30 2.59 -7.73
N TYR A 141 3.11 1.27 -7.57
CA TYR A 141 4.16 0.34 -7.15
C TYR A 141 5.35 0.36 -8.12
N LEU A 142 5.11 0.38 -9.44
CA LEU A 142 6.19 0.49 -10.43
C LEU A 142 6.98 1.79 -10.29
N ILE A 143 6.30 2.91 -10.05
CA ILE A 143 6.98 4.20 -9.80
C ILE A 143 7.84 4.11 -8.54
N LEU A 144 7.27 3.62 -7.42
CA LEU A 144 8.00 3.45 -6.17
C LEU A 144 9.18 2.48 -6.30
N MET A 145 9.03 1.43 -7.11
CA MET A 145 10.07 0.46 -7.41
C MET A 145 11.25 1.10 -8.15
N VAL A 146 10.98 1.87 -9.21
CA VAL A 146 12.02 2.61 -9.93
C VAL A 146 12.74 3.57 -8.99
N MET A 147 11.99 4.31 -8.16
CA MET A 147 12.57 5.23 -7.17
C MET A 147 13.43 4.50 -6.12
N ALA A 148 12.97 3.36 -5.60
CA ALA A 148 13.70 2.60 -4.60
C ALA A 148 15.00 2.02 -5.17
N PHE A 149 14.96 1.42 -6.36
CA PHE A 149 16.16 0.88 -7.00
C PHE A 149 17.16 1.97 -7.38
N THR A 150 16.69 3.11 -7.89
CA THR A 150 17.56 4.25 -8.25
C THR A 150 18.03 5.07 -7.05
N SER A 151 17.59 4.75 -5.83
CA SER A 151 18.03 5.45 -4.61
C SER A 151 19.40 5.00 -4.10
N HIS A 152 19.96 3.92 -4.66
CA HIS A 152 21.25 3.36 -4.28
C HIS A 152 22.42 4.24 -4.74
N ASP A 153 23.50 4.30 -3.97
CA ASP A 153 24.66 5.16 -4.29
C ASP A 153 25.27 4.85 -5.66
N PHE A 154 25.05 3.64 -6.17
CA PHE A 154 25.53 3.15 -7.47
C PHE A 154 24.82 3.92 -8.56
N TRP A 155 23.49 3.82 -8.56
CA TRP A 155 22.62 4.45 -9.55
C TRP A 155 22.70 5.96 -9.46
N LEU A 156 22.86 6.53 -8.26
CA LEU A 156 23.02 7.98 -8.08
C LEU A 156 24.24 8.53 -8.82
N ASN A 157 25.33 7.76 -8.95
CA ASN A 157 26.51 8.20 -9.70
C ASN A 157 26.27 8.27 -11.23
N PHE A 158 25.28 7.56 -11.75
CA PHE A 158 24.92 7.56 -13.17
C PHE A 158 23.80 8.54 -13.51
N LEU A 159 23.12 9.10 -12.51
CA LEU A 159 21.97 9.98 -12.70
C LEU A 159 22.42 11.44 -12.66
N SER A 160 22.15 12.17 -13.74
CA SER A 160 22.29 13.63 -13.71
C SER A 160 21.32 14.25 -12.70
N PRO A 161 21.63 15.42 -12.12
CA PRO A 161 20.73 16.10 -11.18
C PRO A 161 19.32 16.34 -11.74
N ARG A 162 19.20 16.57 -13.06
CA ARG A 162 17.91 16.75 -13.75
C ARG A 162 17.08 15.46 -13.77
N ILE A 163 17.69 14.35 -14.18
CA ILE A 163 17.00 13.04 -14.25
C ILE A 163 16.63 12.58 -12.83
N TRP A 164 17.57 12.68 -11.89
CA TRP A 164 17.32 12.36 -10.49
C TRP A 164 16.13 13.15 -9.94
N LYS A 165 16.08 14.47 -10.21
CA LYS A 165 14.98 15.32 -9.76
C LYS A 165 13.67 14.92 -10.42
N ALA A 166 13.64 14.66 -11.73
CA ALA A 166 12.45 14.20 -12.43
C ALA A 166 11.90 12.89 -11.84
N LEU A 167 12.77 11.88 -11.63
CA LEU A 167 12.41 10.63 -10.96
C LEU A 167 11.85 10.88 -9.55
N HIS A 168 12.46 11.78 -8.78
CA HIS A 168 11.97 12.11 -7.44
C HIS A 168 10.61 12.83 -7.47
N MET A 169 10.33 13.65 -8.50
CA MET A 169 9.02 14.31 -8.63
C MET A 169 7.90 13.33 -9.00
N MET A 170 8.21 12.15 -9.56
CA MET A 170 7.22 11.10 -9.79
C MET A 170 6.57 10.58 -8.50
N VAL A 171 7.16 10.85 -7.32
CA VAL A 171 6.54 10.51 -6.02
C VAL A 171 5.16 11.15 -5.85
N TYR A 172 4.94 12.34 -6.41
CA TYR A 172 3.64 13.03 -6.30
C TYR A 172 2.58 12.37 -7.19
N LEU A 173 2.97 11.89 -8.38
CA LEU A 173 2.09 11.07 -9.22
C LEU A 173 1.77 9.74 -8.51
N ALA A 174 2.81 9.05 -7.98
CA ALA A 174 2.61 7.83 -7.20
C ALA A 174 1.70 8.06 -6.00
N TYR A 175 1.87 9.16 -5.27
CA TYR A 175 1.02 9.52 -4.14
C TYR A 175 -0.44 9.74 -4.56
N GLY A 176 -0.69 10.46 -5.66
CA GLY A 176 -2.04 10.63 -6.20
C GLY A 176 -2.69 9.28 -6.56
N LEU A 177 -1.95 8.41 -7.24
CA LEU A 177 -2.42 7.05 -7.59
C LEU A 177 -2.69 6.20 -6.34
N ILE A 178 -1.84 6.31 -5.30
CA ILE A 178 -2.00 5.59 -4.03
C ILE A 178 -3.22 6.10 -3.26
N ILE A 179 -3.41 7.43 -3.18
CA ILE A 179 -4.59 8.00 -2.54
C ILE A 179 -5.85 7.52 -3.24
N MET A 180 -5.88 7.52 -4.57
CA MET A 180 -7.02 6.97 -5.32
C MET A 180 -7.19 5.47 -5.10
N HIS A 181 -6.10 4.69 -5.10
CA HIS A 181 -6.12 3.26 -4.79
C HIS A 181 -6.76 2.99 -3.42
N VAL A 182 -6.30 3.68 -2.37
CA VAL A 182 -6.80 3.49 -1.00
C VAL A 182 -8.22 4.03 -0.85
N LEU A 183 -8.52 5.22 -1.38
CA LEU A 183 -9.85 5.85 -1.29
C LEU A 183 -10.93 4.99 -1.94
N LEU A 184 -10.68 4.53 -3.17
CA LEU A 184 -11.61 3.65 -3.88
C LEU A 184 -11.75 2.30 -3.17
N GLY A 185 -10.66 1.77 -2.59
CA GLY A 185 -10.72 0.60 -1.74
C GLY A 185 -11.61 0.80 -0.51
N VAL A 186 -11.43 1.90 0.23
CA VAL A 186 -12.24 2.26 1.41
C VAL A 186 -13.72 2.39 1.03
N ILE A 187 -14.05 3.14 -0.02
CA ILE A 187 -15.44 3.30 -0.50
C ILE A 187 -16.10 1.95 -0.86
N GLN A 188 -15.30 0.97 -1.29
CA GLN A 188 -15.79 -0.35 -1.70
C GLN A 188 -15.86 -1.37 -0.57
N LEU A 189 -15.06 -1.20 0.49
CA LEU A 189 -14.86 -2.19 1.56
C LEU A 189 -15.44 -1.79 2.90
N GLU A 190 -15.36 -0.51 3.22
CA GLU A 190 -15.54 0.02 4.56
C GLU A 190 -16.71 0.99 4.57
N ASP A 191 -17.68 0.73 5.44
CA ASP A 191 -18.84 1.61 5.62
C ASP A 191 -18.58 2.67 6.70
N SER A 192 -17.38 2.67 7.30
CA SER A 192 -17.03 3.47 8.47
C SER A 192 -16.56 4.87 8.07
N PRO A 193 -17.28 5.93 8.46
CA PRO A 193 -16.86 7.31 8.16
C PRO A 193 -15.54 7.67 8.85
N VAL A 194 -15.18 6.99 9.95
CA VAL A 194 -13.92 7.23 10.65
C VAL A 194 -12.71 6.87 9.80
N ILE A 195 -12.75 5.74 9.08
CA ILE A 195 -11.64 5.32 8.20
C ILE A 195 -11.46 6.31 7.06
N PHE A 196 -12.56 6.77 6.48
CA PHE A 196 -12.55 7.83 5.47
C PHE A 196 -11.92 9.12 6.02
N CYS A 197 -12.37 9.60 7.18
CA CYS A 197 -11.82 10.79 7.82
C CYS A 197 -10.33 10.66 8.16
N MET A 198 -9.85 9.47 8.57
CA MET A 198 -8.43 9.22 8.81
C MET A 198 -7.60 9.44 7.54
N LEU A 199 -8.05 8.91 6.40
CA LEU A 199 -7.37 9.09 5.11
C LEU A 199 -7.33 10.57 4.70
N ILE A 200 -8.49 11.26 4.75
CA ILE A 200 -8.59 12.68 4.39
C ILE A 200 -7.75 13.56 5.30
N THR A 201 -7.69 13.26 6.59
CA THR A 201 -6.84 13.99 7.56
C THR A 201 -5.36 13.86 7.20
N GLY A 202 -4.91 12.65 6.83
CA GLY A 202 -3.54 12.43 6.34
C GLY A 202 -3.23 13.27 5.10
N LEU A 203 -4.11 13.21 4.08
CA LEU A 203 -3.98 13.99 2.86
C LEU A 203 -3.93 15.50 3.13
N ALA A 204 -4.85 16.00 3.96
CA ALA A 204 -4.92 17.40 4.34
C ALA A 204 -3.65 17.84 5.09
N ALA A 205 -3.10 17.01 5.98
CA ALA A 205 -1.86 17.30 6.68
C ALA A 205 -0.67 17.42 5.71
N VAL A 206 -0.51 16.47 4.79
CA VAL A 206 0.55 16.54 3.75
C VAL A 206 0.39 17.79 2.90
N ALA A 207 -0.81 18.07 2.40
CA ALA A 207 -1.09 19.25 1.59
C ALA A 207 -0.81 20.55 2.35
N ALA A 208 -1.29 20.66 3.60
CA ALA A 208 -1.11 21.85 4.42
C ALA A 208 0.37 22.18 4.65
N VAL A 209 1.19 21.20 5.05
CA VAL A 209 2.63 21.46 5.30
C VAL A 209 3.34 21.86 4.00
N HIS A 210 2.98 21.26 2.85
CA HIS A 210 3.54 21.66 1.55
C HIS A 210 3.13 23.09 1.16
N ILE A 211 1.85 23.45 1.31
CA ILE A 211 1.33 24.78 0.96
C ILE A 211 1.97 25.85 1.87
N ILE A 212 1.98 25.62 3.19
CA ILE A 212 2.57 26.57 4.16
C ILE A 212 4.07 26.73 3.90
N SER A 213 4.78 25.62 3.66
CA SER A 213 6.20 25.67 3.29
C SER A 213 6.40 26.43 1.97
N GLY A 214 5.60 26.15 0.95
CA GLY A 214 5.68 26.81 -0.34
C GLY A 214 5.42 28.32 -0.23
N TYR A 215 4.42 28.72 0.55
CA TYR A 215 4.13 30.13 0.80
C TYR A 215 5.26 30.84 1.54
N LYS A 216 5.87 30.21 2.56
CA LYS A 216 7.03 30.76 3.27
C LYS A 216 8.21 30.99 2.33
N GLU A 217 8.52 30.02 1.49
CA GLU A 217 9.62 30.10 0.51
C GLU A 217 9.33 31.13 -0.59
N TRP A 218 8.10 31.15 -1.13
CA TRP A 218 7.68 32.14 -2.11
C TRP A 218 7.77 33.57 -1.57
N LYS A 219 7.35 33.80 -0.32
CA LYS A 219 7.49 35.10 0.35
C LYS A 219 8.96 35.48 0.54
N PHE A 220 9.83 34.51 0.83
CA PHE A 220 11.27 34.72 0.91
C PHE A 220 11.84 35.16 -0.45
N ASP A 221 11.50 34.43 -1.51
CA ASP A 221 11.99 34.64 -2.89
C ASP A 221 11.47 35.93 -3.52
N SER A 222 10.25 36.34 -3.13
CA SER A 222 9.64 37.58 -3.62
C SER A 222 10.25 38.85 -3.03
N ARG A 223 11.21 38.74 -2.09
CA ARG A 223 11.90 39.90 -1.53
C ARG A 223 12.82 40.54 -2.56
N LYS A 224 12.41 41.72 -3.03
CA LYS A 224 13.28 42.59 -3.84
C LYS A 224 14.24 43.30 -2.92
N HIS A 225 15.53 43.02 -3.09
CA HIS A 225 16.56 43.90 -2.56
C HIS A 225 17.00 44.81 -3.70
N LEU A 226 16.74 46.09 -3.57
CA LEU A 226 17.12 47.07 -4.60
C LEU A 226 18.63 47.32 -4.49
N PRO A 227 19.40 47.11 -5.57
CA PRO A 227 20.80 47.49 -5.57
C PRO A 227 20.96 49.00 -5.51
N ASP A 228 22.03 49.46 -4.87
CA ASP A 228 22.50 50.84 -4.99
C ASP A 228 23.10 51.12 -6.39
N LYS A 229 23.57 52.36 -6.61
CA LYS A 229 24.18 52.77 -7.89
C LYS A 229 25.40 51.92 -8.30
N ASN A 230 26.02 51.21 -7.37
CA ASN A 230 27.24 50.42 -7.55
C ASN A 230 26.97 48.91 -7.46
N ASN A 231 25.71 48.48 -7.61
CA ASN A 231 25.29 47.08 -7.54
C ASN A 231 25.49 46.43 -6.17
N TRP A 232 25.44 47.18 -5.07
CA TRP A 232 25.44 46.64 -3.72
C TRP A 232 24.05 46.56 -3.14
N VAL A 233 23.75 45.44 -2.50
CA VAL A 233 22.48 45.14 -1.85
C VAL A 233 22.73 44.97 -0.36
N TYR A 234 22.01 45.73 0.47
CA TYR A 234 21.97 45.48 1.91
C TYR A 234 21.34 44.12 2.20
N VAL A 235 21.95 43.31 3.07
CA VAL A 235 21.42 41.99 3.43
C VAL A 235 20.94 41.94 4.88
N CYS A 236 21.83 42.17 5.84
CA CYS A 236 21.56 42.06 7.27
C CYS A 236 22.70 42.68 8.09
N LEU A 237 22.54 42.74 9.40
CA LEU A 237 23.65 43.05 10.31
C LEU A 237 24.56 41.84 10.54
N VAL A 238 25.85 42.07 10.84
CA VAL A 238 26.82 41.01 11.20
C VAL A 238 26.38 40.20 12.42
N SER A 239 25.66 40.83 13.35
CA SER A 239 25.11 40.19 14.56
C SER A 239 23.96 39.22 14.28
N GLU A 240 23.30 39.33 13.12
CA GLU A 240 22.22 38.43 12.73
C GLU A 240 22.70 37.09 12.16
N ILE A 241 24.00 36.97 11.87
CA ILE A 241 24.60 35.72 11.41
C ILE A 241 25.30 35.05 12.60
N GLN A 242 24.78 33.90 13.01
CA GLN A 242 25.43 33.06 14.00
C GLN A 242 26.74 32.51 13.43
N GLU A 243 27.76 32.36 14.28
CA GLU A 243 29.03 31.73 13.91
C GLU A 243 28.80 30.34 13.28
N SER A 244 29.57 30.03 12.25
CA SER A 244 29.49 28.81 11.44
C SER A 244 28.17 28.59 10.69
N HIS A 245 27.28 29.59 10.62
CA HIS A 245 26.02 29.52 9.85
C HIS A 245 26.00 30.53 8.73
N ALA A 246 24.97 30.41 7.88
CA ALA A 246 24.67 31.38 6.85
C ALA A 246 23.41 32.20 7.14
N LYS A 247 23.38 33.40 6.54
CA LYS A 247 22.15 34.12 6.21
C LYS A 247 21.93 34.01 4.71
N MET A 248 20.72 33.67 4.30
CA MET A 248 20.34 33.69 2.88
C MET A 248 19.82 35.07 2.47
N ALA A 249 20.19 35.50 1.26
CA ALA A 249 19.69 36.68 0.58
C ALA A 249 19.16 36.32 -0.81
N VAL A 250 18.31 37.17 -1.37
CA VAL A 250 17.86 37.06 -2.78
C VAL A 250 18.47 38.22 -3.56
N VAL A 251 19.26 37.89 -4.57
CA VAL A 251 20.01 38.85 -5.39
C VAL A 251 19.86 38.45 -6.85
N ASN A 252 19.37 39.36 -7.70
CA ASN A 252 19.07 39.07 -9.11
C ASN A 252 18.23 37.78 -9.32
N ASN A 253 17.21 37.57 -8.48
CA ASN A 253 16.37 36.37 -8.43
C ASN A 253 17.10 35.05 -8.10
N GLU A 254 18.36 35.11 -7.70
CA GLU A 254 19.12 33.95 -7.21
C GLU A 254 19.25 34.00 -5.69
N ARG A 255 19.21 32.82 -5.06
CA ARG A 255 19.51 32.71 -3.63
C ARG A 255 21.02 32.66 -3.43
N VAL A 256 21.52 33.50 -2.53
CA VAL A 256 22.93 33.53 -2.12
C VAL A 256 23.02 33.27 -0.62
N ALA A 257 24.02 32.50 -0.18
CA ALA A 257 24.27 32.20 1.22
C ALA A 257 25.54 32.91 1.69
N ILE A 258 25.41 33.77 2.71
CA ILE A 258 26.52 34.48 3.34
C ILE A 258 26.87 33.79 4.64
N PHE A 259 28.04 33.16 4.69
CA PHE A 259 28.53 32.42 5.84
C PHE A 259 29.43 33.28 6.71
N LYS A 260 29.27 33.15 8.03
CA LYS A 260 30.18 33.69 9.04
C LYS A 260 30.97 32.57 9.69
N TYR A 261 32.30 32.65 9.69
CA TYR A 261 33.17 31.60 10.24
C TYR A 261 34.57 32.11 10.52
N GLY A 262 35.16 31.74 11.65
CA GLY A 262 36.55 32.07 11.98
C GLY A 262 36.84 33.56 11.87
N ASN A 263 35.87 34.40 12.24
CA ASN A 263 35.92 35.86 12.11
C ASN A 263 35.98 36.37 10.64
N ARG A 264 35.52 35.56 9.69
CA ARG A 264 35.45 35.86 8.26
C ARG A 264 34.02 35.82 7.75
N LEU A 265 33.78 36.51 6.64
CA LEU A 265 32.55 36.41 5.85
C LEU A 265 32.87 36.02 4.41
N SER A 266 32.12 35.06 3.88
CA SER A 266 32.13 34.68 2.46
C SER A 266 30.72 34.45 1.96
N ALA A 267 30.47 34.73 0.69
CA ALA A 267 29.17 34.52 0.06
C ALA A 267 29.28 33.61 -1.17
N VAL A 268 28.41 32.60 -1.23
CA VAL A 268 28.37 31.61 -2.29
C VAL A 268 26.95 31.40 -2.80
N TYR A 269 26.85 30.91 -4.03
CA TYR A 269 25.59 30.45 -4.59
C TYR A 269 24.91 29.43 -3.66
N ASN A 270 23.61 29.59 -3.40
CA ASN A 270 22.94 28.82 -2.35
C ASN A 270 22.53 27.39 -2.78
N VAL A 271 22.64 27.03 -4.06
CA VAL A 271 22.18 25.73 -4.56
C VAL A 271 23.38 24.81 -4.76
N CYS A 272 23.44 23.76 -3.94
CA CYS A 272 24.45 22.71 -4.01
C CYS A 272 24.42 22.02 -5.37
N LYS A 273 25.54 22.01 -6.10
CA LYS A 273 25.65 21.41 -7.45
C LYS A 273 25.54 19.88 -7.46
N HIS A 274 25.68 19.23 -6.31
CA HIS A 274 25.49 17.78 -6.20
C HIS A 274 24.03 17.38 -6.47
N GLN A 275 23.07 17.89 -5.68
CA GLN A 275 21.64 17.51 -5.80
C GLN A 275 20.67 18.66 -5.48
N ASN A 276 21.06 19.92 -5.75
CA ASN A 276 20.23 21.12 -5.55
C ASN A 276 19.79 21.38 -4.10
N GLY A 277 20.58 20.93 -3.12
CA GLY A 277 20.35 21.23 -1.70
C GLY A 277 20.63 22.70 -1.34
N PRO A 278 19.89 23.29 -0.37
CA PRO A 278 20.09 24.66 0.07
C PRO A 278 21.29 24.78 1.02
N LEU A 279 22.40 25.32 0.53
CA LEU A 279 23.65 25.42 1.31
C LEU A 279 23.52 26.34 2.51
N GLY A 280 22.71 27.39 2.42
CA GLY A 280 22.44 28.35 3.49
C GLY A 280 21.66 27.77 4.68
N GLU A 281 21.09 26.58 4.54
CA GLU A 281 20.55 25.79 5.67
C GLU A 281 21.63 24.88 6.32
N GLY A 282 22.83 24.85 5.75
CA GLY A 282 24.00 24.13 6.24
C GLY A 282 24.84 24.93 7.25
N LYS A 283 26.03 24.41 7.54
CA LYS A 283 27.01 25.05 8.41
C LYS A 283 28.43 24.90 7.88
N ILE A 284 29.34 25.70 8.40
CA ILE A 284 30.77 25.47 8.23
C ILE A 284 31.26 24.47 9.28
N VAL A 285 31.90 23.41 8.81
CA VAL A 285 32.52 22.35 9.63
C VAL A 285 33.89 22.06 9.05
N ASP A 286 34.92 22.05 9.89
CA ASP A 286 36.30 21.79 9.48
C ASP A 286 36.74 22.68 8.29
N GLY A 287 36.29 23.93 8.29
CA GLY A 287 36.60 24.92 7.24
C GLY A 287 35.78 24.82 5.97
N CYS A 288 34.87 23.84 5.84
CA CYS A 288 34.05 23.63 4.65
C CYS A 288 32.56 23.91 4.91
N ILE A 289 31.87 24.47 3.92
CA ILE A 289 30.41 24.54 3.87
C ILE A 289 29.86 23.12 3.66
N ILE A 290 29.01 22.67 4.58
CA ILE A 290 28.39 21.35 4.55
C ILE A 290 26.92 21.47 4.12
N CYS A 291 26.58 20.88 2.97
CA CYS A 291 25.20 20.81 2.48
C CYS A 291 24.31 20.00 3.44
N PRO A 292 23.17 20.51 3.90
CA PRO A 292 22.39 19.82 4.93
C PRO A 292 21.71 18.53 4.46
N TRP A 293 21.66 18.25 3.15
CA TRP A 293 20.98 17.07 2.61
C TRP A 293 21.85 15.81 2.71
N HIS A 294 23.06 15.87 2.17
CA HIS A 294 23.98 14.72 2.07
C HIS A 294 25.39 15.08 2.55
N GLY A 295 25.56 16.30 3.07
CA GLY A 295 26.82 16.94 3.47
C GLY A 295 27.92 16.91 2.42
N TYR A 296 27.53 17.15 1.18
CA TYR A 296 28.47 17.61 0.17
C TYR A 296 29.20 18.87 0.65
N GLN A 297 30.48 18.99 0.31
CA GLN A 297 31.37 19.98 0.88
C GLN A 297 31.81 21.00 -0.17
N TYR A 298 31.93 22.27 0.22
CA TYR A 298 32.52 23.34 -0.60
C TYR A 298 33.39 24.22 0.28
N GLN A 299 34.49 24.72 -0.27
CA GLN A 299 35.28 25.74 0.39
C GLN A 299 34.54 27.09 0.30
N PRO A 300 34.44 27.87 1.39
CA PRO A 300 33.72 29.14 1.36
C PRO A 300 34.40 30.22 0.51
N VAL A 301 35.73 30.14 0.34
CA VAL A 301 36.56 31.17 -0.29
C VAL A 301 36.38 31.20 -1.81
N ASP A 302 36.35 30.03 -2.44
CA ASP A 302 36.31 29.88 -3.90
C ASP A 302 35.08 29.11 -4.39
N GLY A 303 34.30 28.53 -3.47
CA GLY A 303 33.14 27.71 -3.82
C GLY A 303 33.52 26.36 -4.43
N CYS A 304 34.78 25.92 -4.36
CA CYS A 304 35.23 24.65 -4.92
C CYS A 304 34.96 23.48 -3.96
N ALA A 305 34.45 22.37 -4.48
CA ALA A 305 34.39 21.13 -3.72
C ALA A 305 35.81 20.59 -3.48
N PRO A 306 36.14 20.09 -2.28
CA PRO A 306 37.44 19.45 -2.02
C PRO A 306 37.66 18.21 -2.91
N ALA A 307 38.91 17.94 -3.28
CA ALA A 307 39.25 16.72 -4.02
C ALA A 307 38.73 15.46 -3.30
N PRO A 308 38.22 14.44 -4.02
CA PRO A 308 38.26 14.26 -5.48
C PRO A 308 37.09 14.90 -6.25
N PHE A 309 36.23 15.67 -5.58
CA PHE A 309 35.07 16.31 -6.20
C PHE A 309 35.48 17.51 -7.05
N THR A 310 34.67 17.87 -8.05
CA THR A 310 35.04 18.88 -9.07
C THR A 310 34.02 20.00 -9.23
N GLU A 311 32.89 19.90 -8.52
CA GLU A 311 31.82 20.88 -8.53
C GLU A 311 32.28 22.22 -7.98
N LYS A 312 31.81 23.30 -8.61
CA LYS A 312 32.16 24.68 -8.26
C LYS A 312 30.91 25.51 -8.11
N LEU A 313 30.94 26.44 -7.17
CA LEU A 313 29.90 27.43 -6.94
C LEU A 313 30.39 28.80 -7.40
N ALA A 314 29.45 29.66 -7.79
CA ALA A 314 29.74 31.07 -7.93
C ALA A 314 29.92 31.70 -6.54
N THR A 315 30.90 32.59 -6.41
CA THR A 315 31.19 33.40 -5.23
C THR A 315 30.77 34.84 -5.46
N TYR A 316 30.57 35.59 -4.38
CA TYR A 316 30.10 36.97 -4.43
C TYR A 316 30.97 37.88 -3.56
N ASN A 317 31.24 39.08 -4.06
CA ASN A 317 31.93 40.11 -3.29
C ASN A 317 31.03 40.62 -2.16
N LEU A 318 31.63 40.78 -0.99
CA LEU A 318 30.99 41.34 0.19
C LEU A 318 31.64 42.67 0.57
N LYS A 319 30.85 43.53 1.20
CA LYS A 319 31.32 44.77 1.81
C LYS A 319 30.64 44.93 3.16
N VAL A 320 31.38 45.43 4.15
CA VAL A 320 30.85 45.74 5.48
C VAL A 320 30.99 47.23 5.72
N GLU A 321 29.89 47.91 6.03
CA GLU A 321 29.88 49.31 6.46
C GLU A 321 29.32 49.39 7.88
N GLY A 322 30.16 49.76 8.85
CA GLY A 322 29.82 49.64 10.26
C GLY A 322 29.51 48.18 10.62
N HIS A 323 28.24 47.88 10.90
CA HIS A 323 27.76 46.52 11.18
C HIS A 323 26.87 45.95 10.06
N ALA A 324 26.65 46.69 8.97
CA ALA A 324 25.79 46.28 7.86
C ALA A 324 26.59 45.50 6.81
N ILE A 325 26.07 44.34 6.42
CA ILE A 325 26.63 43.52 5.34
C ILE A 325 25.92 43.87 4.03
N TYR A 326 26.71 44.13 3.01
CA TYR A 326 26.29 44.33 1.63
C TYR A 326 26.87 43.25 0.73
N ILE A 327 26.10 42.85 -0.27
CA ILE A 327 26.52 41.90 -1.30
C ILE A 327 26.49 42.54 -2.68
N ASN A 328 27.51 42.29 -3.50
CA ASN A 328 27.49 42.73 -4.89
C ASN A 328 26.56 41.83 -5.71
N THR A 329 25.72 42.41 -6.58
CA THR A 329 24.76 41.63 -7.37
C THR A 329 25.38 40.81 -8.50
N LYS A 330 26.62 41.11 -8.88
CA LYS A 330 27.36 40.38 -9.91
C LYS A 330 28.09 39.19 -9.29
N ALA A 331 27.66 37.98 -9.68
CA ALA A 331 28.35 36.74 -9.36
C ALA A 331 29.72 36.68 -10.05
N MET A 332 30.73 36.16 -9.36
CA MET A 332 32.00 35.78 -9.97
C MET A 332 31.84 34.46 -10.72
N PRO A 333 32.67 34.18 -11.75
CA PRO A 333 32.70 32.87 -12.40
C PRO A 333 32.88 31.73 -11.38
N GLU A 334 32.30 30.56 -11.64
CA GLU A 334 32.34 29.44 -10.70
C GLU A 334 33.79 29.00 -10.38
N GLY A 335 34.09 28.84 -9.09
CA GLY A 335 35.43 28.48 -8.62
C GLY A 335 36.41 29.66 -8.50
N THR A 336 35.94 30.90 -8.68
CA THR A 336 36.78 32.09 -8.49
C THR A 336 36.93 32.36 -6.99
N ALA A 337 38.18 32.40 -6.52
CA ALA A 337 38.49 32.80 -5.16
C ALA A 337 38.10 34.26 -4.91
N VAL A 338 37.36 34.51 -3.83
CA VAL A 338 37.05 35.84 -3.31
C VAL A 338 37.60 35.93 -1.90
N GLU A 339 38.45 36.93 -1.66
CA GLU A 339 39.04 37.15 -0.34
C GLU A 339 37.94 37.37 0.71
N PRO A 340 37.90 36.57 1.79
CA PRO A 340 36.90 36.73 2.84
C PRO A 340 37.06 38.07 3.57
N ILE A 341 35.95 38.72 3.91
CA ILE A 341 36.00 39.92 4.75
C ILE A 341 36.37 39.51 6.18
N ILE A 342 37.46 40.06 6.70
CA ILE A 342 37.89 39.85 8.09
C ILE A 342 37.13 40.84 8.99
N LEU A 343 36.43 40.32 9.99
CA LEU A 343 35.70 41.13 10.98
C LEU A 343 36.65 41.59 12.09
N SER A 344 36.46 42.78 12.65
CA SER A 344 37.35 43.33 13.69
C SER A 344 37.05 42.82 15.11
N GLU A 345 35.89 42.19 15.35
CA GLU A 345 35.44 41.75 16.68
C GLU A 345 35.33 40.22 16.78
N GLN A 346 36.08 39.64 17.72
CA GLN A 346 35.96 38.22 18.08
C GLN A 346 34.68 37.96 18.87
N ILE A 347 33.70 37.32 18.25
CA ILE A 347 32.58 36.71 18.97
C ILE A 347 32.77 35.20 18.96
N ARG A 348 33.40 34.65 20.02
CA ARG A 348 33.36 33.21 20.29
C ARG A 348 31.94 32.82 20.70
N SER A 349 31.13 32.35 19.75
CA SER A 349 29.90 31.64 20.09
C SER A 349 30.23 30.16 20.31
N PRO A 350 29.68 29.49 21.34
CA PRO A 350 29.84 28.05 21.48
C PRO A 350 29.29 27.37 20.22
N LEU A 351 30.04 26.39 19.70
CA LEU A 351 29.60 25.52 18.61
C LEU A 351 28.26 24.89 19.00
N SER A 352 27.16 25.49 18.54
CA SER A 352 25.84 24.88 18.70
C SER A 352 25.84 23.62 17.83
N GLY A 353 25.65 22.47 18.47
CA GLY A 353 25.74 21.18 17.82
C GLY A 353 24.95 21.13 16.51
N PHE A 354 25.61 20.81 15.40
CA PHE A 354 25.00 20.62 14.09
C PHE A 354 24.91 19.13 13.79
N PHE A 355 23.86 18.72 13.09
CA PHE A 355 23.76 17.35 12.64
C PHE A 355 24.62 17.15 11.39
N ILE A 356 25.63 16.29 11.49
CA ILE A 356 26.47 15.88 10.39
C ILE A 356 26.19 14.41 10.11
N GLY A 357 25.57 14.11 8.98
CA GLY A 357 25.00 12.79 8.74
C GLY A 357 25.98 11.60 8.74
N TRP A 358 27.25 11.80 8.34
CA TRP A 358 28.28 10.74 8.43
C TRP A 358 29.02 10.72 9.77
N ASN A 359 28.94 11.77 10.59
CA ASN A 359 29.73 11.89 11.80
C ASN A 359 29.11 11.03 12.93
N ASP A 360 29.89 10.09 13.46
CA ASP A 360 29.44 9.27 14.59
C ASP A 360 29.39 10.05 15.91
N ASN A 361 30.04 11.23 15.99
CA ASN A 361 30.10 12.09 17.17
C ASN A 361 29.05 13.21 17.15
N ASN A 362 27.88 12.95 16.55
CA ASN A 362 26.77 13.91 16.59
C ASN A 362 26.37 14.23 18.05
N PRO A 363 26.00 15.49 18.36
CA PRO A 363 25.57 15.89 19.68
C PRO A 363 24.46 14.99 20.25
N ALA A 364 24.55 14.64 21.53
CA ALA A 364 23.59 13.76 22.19
C ALA A 364 22.14 14.30 22.15
N SER A 365 21.96 15.63 22.13
CA SER A 365 20.66 16.28 21.96
C SER A 365 19.99 15.93 20.62
N ILE A 366 20.76 15.85 19.54
CA ILE A 366 20.27 15.51 18.20
C ILE A 366 19.90 14.04 18.13
N ILE A 367 20.74 13.16 18.67
CA ILE A 367 20.45 11.72 18.75
C ILE A 367 19.15 11.50 19.53
N LYS A 368 18.99 12.16 20.70
CA LYS A 368 17.76 12.12 21.50
C LYS A 368 16.54 12.64 20.72
N PHE A 369 16.68 13.72 19.95
CA PHE A 369 15.59 14.25 19.12
C PHE A 369 15.14 13.25 18.05
N VAL A 370 16.08 12.61 17.35
CA VAL A 370 15.77 11.60 16.34
C VAL A 370 15.08 10.40 16.98
N SER A 371 15.61 9.87 18.08
CA SER A 371 14.98 8.76 18.80
C SER A 371 13.56 9.10 19.27
N ARG A 372 13.34 10.27 19.87
CA ARG A 372 12.01 10.73 20.30
C ARG A 372 11.04 10.91 19.12
N SER A 373 11.52 11.39 17.99
CA SER A 373 10.71 11.56 16.78
C SER A 373 10.23 10.22 16.25
N ILE A 374 11.10 9.20 16.23
CA ILE A 374 10.70 7.86 15.78
C ILE A 374 9.72 7.24 16.79
N ILE A 375 9.95 7.39 18.11
CA ILE A 375 8.96 6.95 19.13
C ILE A 375 7.60 7.59 18.89
N GLY A 376 7.56 8.89 18.61
CA GLY A 376 6.33 9.61 18.28
C GLY A 376 5.65 9.06 17.02
N ILE A 377 6.41 8.75 15.97
CA ILE A 377 5.92 8.11 14.74
C ILE A 377 5.30 6.74 15.04
N ILE A 378 5.94 5.91 15.87
CA ILE A 378 5.42 4.59 16.26
C ILE A 378 4.12 4.75 17.03
N ALA A 379 4.11 5.62 18.04
CA ALA A 379 2.94 5.84 18.88
C ALA A 379 1.75 6.31 18.02
N LEU A 380 1.97 7.24 17.10
CA LEU A 380 0.95 7.69 16.15
C LEU A 380 0.49 6.54 15.24
N SER A 381 1.43 5.73 14.72
CA SER A 381 1.12 4.59 13.87
C SER A 381 0.27 3.54 14.60
N LEU A 382 0.57 3.29 15.87
CA LEU A 382 -0.19 2.39 16.74
C LEU A 382 -1.59 2.94 17.05
N ILE A 383 -1.72 4.24 17.32
CA ILE A 383 -3.03 4.89 17.52
C ILE A 383 -3.90 4.74 16.27
N ILE A 384 -3.33 4.99 15.08
CA ILE A 384 -4.04 4.83 13.81
C ILE A 384 -4.40 3.35 13.59
N ALA A 385 -3.49 2.41 13.87
CA ALA A 385 -3.75 0.97 13.77
C ALA A 385 -4.90 0.51 14.69
N VAL A 386 -4.91 0.97 15.94
CA VAL A 386 -5.99 0.68 16.90
C VAL A 386 -7.30 1.29 16.41
N GLY A 387 -7.29 2.57 16.03
CA GLY A 387 -8.46 3.26 15.51
C GLY A 387 -9.04 2.58 14.26
N PHE A 388 -8.19 2.19 13.32
CA PHE A 388 -8.58 1.43 12.14
C PHE A 388 -9.20 0.09 12.53
N THR A 389 -8.54 -0.70 13.37
CA THR A 389 -9.00 -2.04 13.74
C THR A 389 -10.33 -2.00 14.50
N VAL A 390 -10.52 -1.02 15.39
CA VAL A 390 -11.78 -0.86 16.14
C VAL A 390 -12.94 -0.39 15.25
N LYS A 391 -12.64 0.31 14.16
CA LYS A 391 -13.64 0.94 13.30
C LYS A 391 -13.83 0.27 11.94
N GLN A 392 -13.06 -0.77 11.63
CA GLN A 392 -13.24 -1.55 10.41
C GLN A 392 -14.54 -2.35 10.46
N LYS A 393 -15.11 -2.61 9.29
CA LYS A 393 -16.35 -3.36 9.14
C LYS A 393 -16.24 -4.77 9.75
N HIS A 394 -17.21 -5.13 10.59
CA HIS A 394 -17.39 -6.52 11.02
C HIS A 394 -17.95 -7.35 9.88
N ILE A 395 -17.39 -8.55 9.72
CA ILE A 395 -17.78 -9.47 8.66
C ILE A 395 -18.52 -10.67 9.25
N ALA A 396 -19.47 -11.20 8.49
CA ALA A 396 -20.25 -12.37 8.83
C ALA A 396 -19.39 -13.55 9.30
N LEU A 397 -19.96 -14.37 10.18
CA LEU A 397 -19.38 -15.62 10.64
C LEU A 397 -19.19 -16.55 9.43
N SER A 398 -17.94 -16.65 8.98
CA SER A 398 -17.49 -17.63 7.99
C SER A 398 -16.26 -18.34 8.50
N SER A 399 -16.14 -19.62 8.20
CA SER A 399 -14.96 -20.42 8.52
C SER A 399 -14.52 -21.24 7.32
N PHE A 400 -13.21 -21.38 7.21
CA PHE A 400 -12.60 -22.31 6.30
C PHE A 400 -11.52 -23.11 7.02
N ASP A 401 -11.79 -24.40 7.24
CA ASP A 401 -10.92 -25.26 8.01
C ASP A 401 -10.00 -26.09 7.11
N TYR A 402 -8.90 -25.49 6.66
CA TYR A 402 -7.86 -26.18 5.89
C TYR A 402 -7.09 -27.23 6.70
N LYS A 403 -7.10 -27.14 8.04
CA LYS A 403 -6.24 -27.97 8.90
C LYS A 403 -6.95 -29.24 9.36
N ASN A 404 -8.26 -29.18 9.60
CA ASN A 404 -9.04 -30.32 10.05
C ASN A 404 -9.94 -30.84 8.92
N LEU A 405 -9.35 -31.66 8.05
CA LEU A 405 -10.09 -32.32 6.99
C LEU A 405 -11.23 -33.17 7.56
N LYS A 406 -12.39 -33.12 6.90
CA LYS A 406 -13.59 -33.86 7.26
C LYS A 406 -13.81 -34.98 6.26
N ILE A 407 -14.22 -36.13 6.79
CA ILE A 407 -14.61 -37.29 6.00
C ILE A 407 -16.15 -37.31 5.94
N VAL A 408 -16.70 -37.29 4.74
CA VAL A 408 -18.13 -37.37 4.48
C VAL A 408 -18.40 -38.61 3.64
N ARG A 409 -19.37 -39.43 4.07
CA ARG A 409 -19.82 -40.62 3.33
C ARG A 409 -21.21 -40.38 2.75
N GLY A 410 -21.43 -40.76 1.50
CA GLY A 410 -22.69 -40.48 0.84
C GLY A 410 -22.71 -40.82 -0.65
N GLN A 411 -23.77 -40.43 -1.34
CA GLN A 411 -23.91 -40.58 -2.78
C GLN A 411 -23.23 -39.41 -3.49
N LEU A 412 -22.33 -39.72 -4.42
CA LEU A 412 -21.72 -38.72 -5.30
C LEU A 412 -22.65 -38.41 -6.47
N ILE A 413 -23.01 -37.14 -6.62
CA ILE A 413 -23.85 -36.64 -7.71
C ILE A 413 -23.11 -35.60 -8.55
N GLU A 414 -23.47 -35.52 -9.82
CA GLU A 414 -22.98 -34.49 -10.75
C GLU A 414 -24.03 -33.39 -10.99
N TYR A 415 -25.31 -33.75 -10.92
CA TYR A 415 -26.44 -32.88 -11.25
C TYR A 415 -27.37 -32.73 -10.05
N PRO A 416 -27.88 -31.52 -9.74
CA PRO A 416 -27.77 -30.25 -10.49
C PRO A 416 -26.40 -29.57 -10.43
N PHE A 417 -25.52 -30.03 -9.53
CA PHE A 417 -24.16 -29.57 -9.40
C PHE A 417 -23.31 -30.66 -8.73
N PRO A 418 -21.97 -30.67 -8.90
CA PRO A 418 -21.12 -31.68 -8.30
C PRO A 418 -21.22 -31.61 -6.77
N ALA A 419 -21.71 -32.68 -6.15
CA ALA A 419 -21.98 -32.70 -4.71
C ALA A 419 -21.91 -34.10 -4.12
N ILE A 420 -21.78 -34.17 -2.79
CA ILE A 420 -22.04 -35.40 -2.02
C ILE A 420 -23.32 -35.25 -1.21
N ARG A 421 -24.25 -36.18 -1.40
CA ARG A 421 -25.50 -36.29 -0.63
C ARG A 421 -25.30 -37.29 0.49
N THR A 422 -25.58 -36.89 1.72
CA THR A 422 -25.42 -37.76 2.89
C THR A 422 -26.66 -37.72 3.78
N LEU A 423 -26.90 -38.83 4.48
CA LEU A 423 -27.96 -38.93 5.46
C LEU A 423 -27.45 -38.41 6.80
N THR A 424 -28.07 -37.35 7.33
CA THR A 424 -27.66 -36.74 8.60
C THR A 424 -28.54 -37.12 9.78
N GLY A 425 -29.65 -37.83 9.55
CA GLY A 425 -30.56 -38.30 10.60
C GLY A 425 -32.00 -38.39 10.11
N LYS A 426 -32.93 -38.30 11.05
CA LYS A 426 -34.37 -38.15 10.79
C LYS A 426 -34.88 -36.86 11.44
N ASP A 427 -35.82 -36.18 10.79
CA ASP A 427 -36.50 -35.03 11.37
C ASP A 427 -37.52 -35.48 12.45
N ALA A 428 -38.15 -34.50 13.12
CA ALA A 428 -39.14 -34.76 14.18
C ALA A 428 -40.36 -35.57 13.71
N SER A 429 -40.59 -35.67 12.39
CA SER A 429 -41.66 -36.47 11.77
C SER A 429 -41.19 -37.86 11.31
N GLY A 430 -39.94 -38.23 11.61
CA GLY A 430 -39.35 -39.51 11.23
C GLY A 430 -38.88 -39.58 9.77
N ARG A 431 -38.96 -38.48 9.01
CA ARG A 431 -38.47 -38.42 7.61
C ARG A 431 -36.96 -38.29 7.58
N LEU A 432 -36.32 -38.95 6.61
CA LEU A 432 -34.88 -38.89 6.43
C LEU A 432 -34.42 -37.46 6.12
N THR A 433 -33.47 -36.95 6.90
CA THR A 433 -32.84 -35.65 6.68
C THR A 433 -31.60 -35.85 5.83
N ILE A 434 -31.67 -35.36 4.59
CA ILE A 434 -30.57 -35.45 3.63
C ILE A 434 -29.90 -34.09 3.55
N LYS A 435 -28.57 -34.09 3.62
CA LYS A 435 -27.76 -32.90 3.41
C LYS A 435 -26.84 -33.11 2.21
N THR A 436 -26.81 -32.12 1.34
CA THR A 436 -26.04 -32.09 0.11
C THR A 436 -24.95 -31.04 0.26
N TYR A 437 -23.71 -31.47 0.08
CA TYR A 437 -22.52 -30.63 0.19
C TYR A 437 -21.95 -30.43 -1.22
N PRO A 438 -22.01 -29.21 -1.77
CA PRO A 438 -21.31 -28.89 -3.01
C PRO A 438 -19.83 -29.22 -2.91
N LEU A 439 -19.30 -29.80 -3.97
CA LEU A 439 -17.89 -30.15 -4.08
C LEU A 439 -17.18 -29.12 -4.95
N ILE A 440 -16.03 -28.69 -4.47
CA ILE A 440 -15.11 -27.80 -5.16
C ILE A 440 -13.78 -28.52 -5.24
N ASN A 441 -13.11 -28.48 -6.38
CA ASN A 441 -11.79 -29.10 -6.50
C ASN A 441 -10.73 -28.22 -5.79
N ASN A 442 -9.49 -28.70 -5.69
CA ASN A 442 -8.40 -27.91 -5.13
C ASN A 442 -8.22 -26.58 -5.90
N ALA A 443 -7.86 -25.53 -5.17
CA ALA A 443 -7.65 -24.17 -5.69
C ALA A 443 -8.95 -23.57 -6.25
N LYS A 444 -8.91 -22.86 -7.38
CA LYS A 444 -10.07 -22.15 -7.95
C LYS A 444 -10.72 -22.94 -9.10
N PHE A 445 -10.85 -24.26 -8.94
CA PHE A 445 -11.37 -25.16 -9.97
C PHE A 445 -12.65 -25.87 -9.54
N GLY A 446 -13.57 -26.06 -10.49
CA GLY A 446 -14.79 -26.85 -10.30
C GLY A 446 -14.50 -28.34 -10.12
N ALA A 447 -15.39 -29.05 -9.43
CA ALA A 447 -15.26 -30.50 -9.20
C ALA A 447 -15.87 -31.36 -10.33
N ASP A 448 -16.49 -30.75 -11.34
CA ASP A 448 -17.27 -31.47 -12.36
C ASP A 448 -16.50 -32.53 -13.12
N GLY A 449 -15.35 -32.18 -13.71
CA GLY A 449 -14.56 -33.13 -14.49
C GLY A 449 -14.07 -34.31 -13.65
N LEU A 450 -13.77 -34.04 -12.37
CA LEU A 450 -13.40 -35.09 -11.43
C LEU A 450 -14.59 -36.01 -11.12
N VAL A 451 -15.74 -35.44 -10.76
CA VAL A 451 -16.94 -36.20 -10.43
C VAL A 451 -17.46 -37.01 -11.62
N ASP A 452 -17.51 -36.43 -12.82
CA ASP A 452 -17.93 -37.10 -14.04
C ASP A 452 -17.00 -38.28 -14.39
N SER A 453 -15.69 -38.10 -14.24
CA SER A 453 -14.73 -39.19 -14.50
C SER A 453 -14.94 -40.41 -13.58
N ILE A 454 -15.28 -40.16 -12.31
CA ILE A 454 -15.55 -41.21 -11.32
C ILE A 454 -16.92 -41.85 -11.60
N ARG A 455 -17.93 -41.04 -11.94
CA ARG A 455 -19.27 -41.51 -12.32
C ARG A 455 -19.19 -42.47 -13.51
N LYS A 456 -18.49 -42.08 -14.58
CA LYS A 456 -18.30 -42.90 -15.79
C LYS A 456 -17.63 -44.24 -15.49
N ARG A 457 -16.73 -44.28 -14.50
CA ARG A 457 -16.01 -45.51 -14.11
C ARG A 457 -16.82 -46.43 -13.19
N TYR A 458 -17.63 -45.90 -12.28
CA TYR A 458 -18.25 -46.68 -11.20
C TYR A 458 -19.79 -46.68 -11.18
N ASN A 459 -20.48 -45.99 -12.08
CA ASN A 459 -21.95 -45.82 -12.05
C ASN A 459 -22.46 -45.39 -10.65
N THR A 460 -22.02 -44.21 -10.20
CA THR A 460 -22.13 -43.70 -8.82
C THR A 460 -23.55 -43.59 -8.28
N ASN A 461 -24.59 -43.71 -9.12
CA ASN A 461 -25.98 -43.76 -8.68
C ASN A 461 -26.23 -44.87 -7.65
N ASN A 462 -25.48 -45.97 -7.73
CA ASN A 462 -25.63 -47.14 -6.86
C ASN A 462 -24.51 -47.32 -5.84
N TYR A 463 -23.53 -46.42 -5.80
CA TYR A 463 -22.35 -46.56 -4.95
C TYR A 463 -22.30 -45.45 -3.90
N THR A 464 -21.85 -45.83 -2.71
CA THR A 464 -21.46 -44.86 -1.68
C THR A 464 -20.02 -44.45 -1.91
N ALA A 465 -19.74 -43.15 -1.87
CA ALA A 465 -18.41 -42.58 -1.88
C ALA A 465 -18.06 -42.04 -0.48
N GLU A 466 -16.80 -42.18 -0.11
CA GLU A 466 -16.18 -41.47 1.01
C GLU A 466 -15.32 -40.34 0.44
N ILE A 467 -15.58 -39.12 0.89
CA ILE A 467 -14.90 -37.91 0.44
C ILE A 467 -14.16 -37.28 1.60
N ASN A 468 -12.90 -36.96 1.38
CA ASN A 468 -12.04 -36.26 2.33
C ASN A 468 -11.71 -34.84 1.83
N GLY A 469 -11.98 -33.83 2.64
CA GLY A 469 -11.84 -32.44 2.23
C GLY A 469 -12.13 -31.43 3.34
N ALA A 470 -11.89 -30.16 3.04
CA ALA A 470 -12.06 -29.06 3.97
C ALA A 470 -13.46 -28.44 3.84
N PHE A 471 -14.14 -28.20 4.96
CA PHE A 471 -15.44 -27.52 4.95
C PHE A 471 -15.27 -26.00 4.83
N ILE A 472 -16.08 -25.41 3.97
CA ILE A 472 -16.24 -23.97 3.79
C ILE A 472 -17.64 -23.62 4.28
N ILE A 473 -17.74 -22.79 5.31
CA ILE A 473 -18.99 -22.53 6.02
C ILE A 473 -19.22 -21.03 6.12
N ARG A 474 -20.40 -20.59 5.68
CA ARG A 474 -20.93 -19.25 5.99
C ARG A 474 -22.39 -19.37 6.35
N ASN A 475 -22.78 -18.74 7.45
CA ASN A 475 -24.12 -18.88 8.04
C ASN A 475 -24.47 -20.36 8.26
N LYS A 476 -25.55 -20.86 7.66
CA LYS A 476 -26.03 -22.26 7.77
C LYS A 476 -25.64 -23.14 6.57
N VAL A 477 -24.85 -22.61 5.65
CA VAL A 477 -24.52 -23.27 4.38
C VAL A 477 -23.09 -23.80 4.42
N THR A 478 -22.90 -24.99 3.84
CA THR A 478 -21.60 -25.69 3.84
C THR A 478 -21.29 -26.20 2.45
N ALA A 479 -20.13 -25.82 1.91
CA ALA A 479 -19.48 -26.43 0.76
C ALA A 479 -18.22 -27.19 1.21
N MET A 480 -17.64 -27.99 0.32
CA MET A 480 -16.47 -28.81 0.63
C MET A 480 -15.43 -28.70 -0.48
N GLU A 481 -14.21 -28.26 -0.13
CA GLU A 481 -13.05 -28.31 -1.02
C GLU A 481 -12.35 -29.68 -0.91
N LEU A 482 -12.10 -30.30 -2.05
CA LEU A 482 -11.32 -31.52 -2.18
C LEU A 482 -9.82 -31.18 -2.16
N THR A 483 -9.12 -31.61 -1.11
CA THR A 483 -7.71 -31.23 -0.89
C THR A 483 -6.74 -31.91 -1.85
N TYR A 484 -7.03 -33.14 -2.32
CA TYR A 484 -6.13 -33.95 -3.16
C TYR A 484 -6.79 -34.47 -4.45
N GLY A 485 -7.77 -33.75 -4.99
CA GLY A 485 -8.46 -34.13 -6.23
C GLY A 485 -9.06 -35.54 -6.16
N ALA A 486 -8.70 -36.43 -7.09
CA ALA A 486 -9.23 -37.81 -7.12
C ALA A 486 -8.87 -38.64 -5.89
N LEU A 487 -7.72 -38.38 -5.26
CA LEU A 487 -7.29 -39.09 -4.04
C LEU A 487 -8.17 -38.74 -2.84
N SER A 488 -8.95 -37.65 -2.93
CA SER A 488 -9.95 -37.31 -1.93
C SER A 488 -11.21 -38.18 -2.01
N ILE A 489 -11.40 -38.99 -3.05
CA ILE A 489 -12.64 -39.74 -3.28
C ILE A 489 -12.36 -41.25 -3.32
N LYS A 490 -12.93 -41.98 -2.36
CA LYS A 490 -12.88 -43.44 -2.30
C LYS A 490 -14.28 -44.01 -2.52
N ILE A 491 -14.43 -44.86 -3.54
CA ILE A 491 -15.68 -45.56 -3.79
C ILE A 491 -15.78 -46.78 -2.87
N LEU A 492 -16.91 -46.94 -2.20
CA LEU A 492 -17.23 -48.01 -1.26
C LEU A 492 -18.27 -48.98 -1.89
N ASN A 493 -19.26 -49.42 -1.12
CA ASN A 493 -20.19 -50.50 -1.47
C ASN A 493 -21.37 -50.05 -2.34
N LYS A 494 -21.99 -51.05 -3.01
CA LYS A 494 -23.12 -50.94 -3.93
C LYS A 494 -24.48 -50.86 -3.21
N ASN A 495 -24.64 -49.90 -2.30
CA ASN A 495 -25.94 -49.44 -1.82
C ASN A 495 -25.75 -48.14 -1.03
N ASN A 496 -26.43 -47.05 -1.40
CA ASN A 496 -26.34 -45.77 -0.69
C ASN A 496 -27.56 -45.49 0.21
N GLY A 497 -28.62 -46.31 0.13
CA GLY A 497 -29.83 -46.18 0.95
C GLY A 497 -30.52 -44.80 0.86
N LEU A 498 -30.14 -43.97 -0.12
CA LEU A 498 -30.61 -42.59 -0.26
C LEU A 498 -31.65 -42.53 -1.38
N PRO A 499 -32.80 -41.87 -1.16
CA PRO A 499 -33.78 -41.67 -2.22
C PRO A 499 -33.18 -40.79 -3.32
N THR A 500 -33.59 -41.04 -4.57
CA THR A 500 -33.17 -40.24 -5.72
C THR A 500 -33.51 -38.77 -5.49
N GLY A 501 -32.51 -37.89 -5.64
CA GLY A 501 -32.72 -36.45 -5.51
C GLY A 501 -33.61 -35.94 -6.64
N GLN A 502 -34.62 -35.14 -6.30
CA GLN A 502 -35.54 -34.55 -7.27
C GLN A 502 -35.53 -33.03 -7.15
N LEU A 503 -35.54 -32.36 -8.31
CA LEU A 503 -35.74 -30.91 -8.39
C LEU A 503 -37.23 -30.61 -8.31
N ARG A 504 -37.66 -29.97 -7.22
CA ARG A 504 -39.05 -29.53 -7.06
C ARG A 504 -39.16 -28.06 -7.43
N LYS A 505 -39.93 -27.74 -8.48
CA LYS A 505 -40.26 -26.34 -8.85
C LYS A 505 -40.99 -25.69 -7.67
N LEU A 506 -40.56 -24.50 -7.29
CA LEU A 506 -41.21 -23.68 -6.27
C LEU A 506 -42.06 -22.59 -6.93
N CYS A 507 -41.42 -21.72 -7.72
CA CYS A 507 -42.09 -20.62 -8.40
C CYS A 507 -41.23 -20.02 -9.52
N ASP A 508 -41.86 -19.26 -10.40
CA ASP A 508 -41.18 -18.32 -11.29
C ASP A 508 -41.13 -16.96 -10.57
N THR A 509 -39.95 -16.33 -10.52
CA THR A 509 -39.75 -15.13 -9.70
C THR A 509 -38.58 -14.29 -10.20
N ALA A 510 -38.51 -13.05 -9.71
CA ALA A 510 -37.36 -12.17 -9.86
C ALA A 510 -36.70 -11.94 -8.49
N ILE A 511 -35.39 -12.19 -8.41
CA ILE A 511 -34.61 -12.09 -7.18
C ILE A 511 -33.56 -10.99 -7.33
N PHE A 512 -33.47 -10.14 -6.31
CA PHE A 512 -32.37 -9.18 -6.16
C PHE A 512 -31.28 -9.80 -5.29
N GLY A 513 -30.04 -9.78 -5.76
CA GLY A 513 -28.94 -10.43 -5.07
C GLY A 513 -27.58 -10.13 -5.68
N GLU A 514 -26.60 -10.97 -5.35
CA GLU A 514 -25.23 -10.91 -5.85
C GLU A 514 -24.83 -12.29 -6.40
N ILE A 515 -24.21 -12.32 -7.59
CA ILE A 515 -23.65 -13.55 -8.13
C ILE A 515 -22.27 -13.77 -7.51
N ILE A 516 -22.09 -14.93 -6.88
CA ILE A 516 -20.95 -15.27 -6.03
C ILE A 516 -20.37 -16.64 -6.40
N ASP A 517 -19.16 -16.95 -5.95
CA ASP A 517 -18.63 -18.31 -5.96
C ASP A 517 -18.67 -18.94 -4.55
N PRO A 518 -19.00 -20.23 -4.42
CA PRO A 518 -19.10 -20.89 -3.12
C PRO A 518 -17.77 -21.12 -2.38
N LYS A 519 -16.61 -20.86 -3.00
CA LYS A 519 -15.31 -21.03 -2.35
C LYS A 519 -14.88 -19.77 -1.62
N CYS A 520 -14.62 -18.70 -2.37
CA CYS A 520 -14.14 -17.43 -1.81
C CYS A 520 -15.25 -16.82 -0.94
N TYR A 521 -16.50 -16.74 -1.42
CA TYR A 521 -17.60 -16.11 -0.68
C TYR A 521 -17.87 -16.82 0.66
N LEU A 522 -18.03 -18.14 0.67
CA LEU A 522 -18.46 -18.86 1.87
C LEU A 522 -17.36 -18.95 2.95
N GLY A 523 -16.11 -18.64 2.67
CA GLY A 523 -15.11 -18.65 3.75
C GLY A 523 -13.66 -18.59 3.34
N ALA A 524 -13.30 -18.90 2.09
CA ALA A 524 -11.91 -18.76 1.65
C ALA A 524 -11.47 -17.30 1.55
N MET A 525 -12.40 -16.36 1.44
CA MET A 525 -12.14 -14.94 1.50
C MET A 525 -13.08 -14.27 2.51
N ASN A 526 -12.50 -13.44 3.37
CA ASN A 526 -13.23 -12.68 4.37
C ASN A 526 -12.73 -11.21 4.37
N PRO A 527 -13.51 -10.23 3.86
CA PRO A 527 -14.89 -10.35 3.39
C PRO A 527 -14.99 -10.96 1.99
N GLY A 528 -15.95 -11.86 1.81
CA GLY A 528 -16.26 -12.52 0.54
C GLY A 528 -17.34 -11.81 -0.29
N GLU A 529 -17.80 -10.62 0.10
CA GLU A 529 -18.89 -9.90 -0.57
C GLU A 529 -18.39 -8.75 -1.44
N GLY A 530 -19.14 -8.47 -2.50
CA GLY A 530 -18.93 -7.34 -3.37
C GLY A 530 -17.56 -7.33 -4.06
N LYS A 531 -17.14 -6.14 -4.47
CA LYS A 531 -15.99 -5.99 -5.34
C LYS A 531 -14.65 -6.58 -4.85
N PRO A 532 -14.27 -6.50 -3.57
CA PRO A 532 -13.03 -7.11 -3.07
C PRO A 532 -12.91 -8.57 -3.47
N HIS A 533 -14.05 -9.27 -3.47
CA HIS A 533 -14.19 -10.65 -3.84
C HIS A 533 -14.23 -10.88 -5.36
N ARG A 534 -14.65 -9.89 -6.15
CA ARG A 534 -14.87 -10.00 -7.60
C ARG A 534 -13.73 -10.69 -8.34
N SER A 535 -12.48 -10.23 -8.16
CA SER A 535 -11.32 -10.82 -8.85
C SER A 535 -11.09 -12.29 -8.44
N CYS A 536 -11.30 -12.64 -7.16
CA CYS A 536 -11.25 -14.03 -6.68
C CYS A 536 -12.35 -14.87 -7.32
N ALA A 537 -13.58 -14.33 -7.30
CA ALA A 537 -14.79 -15.00 -7.76
C ALA A 537 -14.82 -15.26 -9.25
N ILE A 538 -14.34 -14.30 -10.05
CA ILE A 538 -14.20 -14.46 -11.50
C ILE A 538 -13.24 -15.61 -11.80
N LEU A 539 -12.12 -15.73 -11.09
CA LEU A 539 -11.20 -16.87 -11.25
C LEU A 539 -11.84 -18.20 -10.83
N CYS A 540 -12.60 -18.23 -9.73
CA CYS A 540 -13.34 -19.42 -9.31
C CYS A 540 -14.38 -19.87 -10.35
N ILE A 541 -15.24 -18.95 -10.78
CA ILE A 541 -16.33 -19.26 -11.72
C ILE A 541 -15.77 -19.60 -13.10
N SER A 542 -14.76 -18.86 -13.60
CA SER A 542 -14.09 -19.19 -14.87
C SER A 542 -13.29 -20.50 -14.81
N GLY A 543 -12.80 -20.90 -13.63
CA GLY A 543 -12.22 -22.21 -13.37
C GLY A 543 -13.25 -23.35 -13.23
N GLY A 544 -14.53 -23.06 -13.45
CA GLY A 544 -15.61 -24.05 -13.48
C GLY A 544 -16.32 -24.25 -12.14
N ILE A 545 -15.99 -23.51 -11.08
CA ILE A 545 -16.77 -23.55 -9.84
C ILE A 545 -18.17 -23.02 -10.12
N MET A 546 -19.20 -23.77 -9.71
CA MET A 546 -20.59 -23.42 -9.95
C MET A 546 -20.94 -22.02 -9.41
N PRO A 547 -21.52 -21.12 -10.24
CA PRO A 547 -21.97 -19.83 -9.77
C PRO A 547 -23.18 -19.98 -8.84
N MET A 548 -23.25 -19.15 -7.81
CA MET A 548 -24.40 -19.06 -6.92
C MET A 548 -24.96 -17.64 -6.88
N LEU A 549 -26.22 -17.52 -6.51
CA LEU A 549 -26.87 -16.26 -6.16
C LEU A 549 -27.01 -16.19 -4.65
N ALA A 550 -26.38 -15.19 -4.03
CA ALA A 550 -26.65 -14.80 -2.66
C ALA A 550 -27.76 -13.74 -2.64
N PHE A 551 -28.82 -13.97 -1.88
CA PHE A 551 -29.95 -13.06 -1.77
C PHE A 551 -30.50 -13.05 -0.35
N LYS A 552 -31.37 -12.09 -0.03
CA LYS A 552 -32.09 -12.07 1.25
C LYS A 552 -33.54 -12.47 1.03
N ASP A 553 -34.08 -13.28 1.93
CA ASP A 553 -35.52 -13.55 1.97
C ASP A 553 -36.30 -12.36 2.56
N ILE A 554 -37.63 -12.51 2.62
CA ILE A 554 -38.55 -11.50 3.16
C ILE A 554 -38.29 -11.15 4.64
N HIS A 555 -37.59 -12.02 5.37
CA HIS A 555 -37.20 -11.79 6.78
C HIS A 555 -35.77 -11.25 6.88
N GLY A 556 -35.13 -10.93 5.76
CA GLY A 556 -33.76 -10.42 5.70
C GLY A 556 -32.68 -11.49 5.90
N GLN A 557 -33.02 -12.79 5.95
CA GLN A 557 -32.04 -13.85 6.13
C GLN A 557 -31.36 -14.18 4.82
N SER A 558 -30.04 -14.40 4.85
CA SER A 558 -29.27 -14.77 3.67
C SER A 558 -29.64 -16.17 3.19
N GLN A 559 -30.04 -16.26 1.93
CA GLN A 559 -30.33 -17.47 1.18
C GLN A 559 -29.37 -17.59 -0.01
N TYR A 560 -29.23 -18.82 -0.52
CA TYR A 560 -28.28 -19.15 -1.56
C TYR A 560 -28.90 -20.10 -2.57
N ALA A 561 -28.76 -19.79 -3.87
CA ALA A 561 -29.21 -20.64 -4.95
C ALA A 561 -28.07 -20.92 -5.93
N VAL A 562 -27.93 -22.17 -6.39
CA VAL A 562 -27.01 -22.50 -7.49
C VAL A 562 -27.62 -22.02 -8.80
N LEU A 563 -26.85 -21.34 -9.63
CA LEU A 563 -27.30 -20.78 -10.89
C LEU A 563 -27.04 -21.76 -12.04
N LEU A 564 -28.09 -22.07 -12.79
CA LEU A 564 -28.05 -22.87 -14.01
C LEU A 564 -28.80 -22.13 -15.13
N GLY A 565 -28.50 -22.53 -16.37
CA GLY A 565 -29.26 -22.11 -17.54
C GLY A 565 -30.67 -22.69 -17.55
N ARG A 566 -31.52 -22.22 -18.47
CA ARG A 566 -32.93 -22.64 -18.55
C ARG A 566 -33.13 -24.13 -18.77
N HIS A 567 -32.14 -24.81 -19.35
CA HIS A 567 -32.15 -26.24 -19.61
C HIS A 567 -31.24 -27.03 -18.64
N GLY A 568 -30.83 -26.41 -17.53
CA GLY A 568 -29.95 -27.02 -16.53
C GLY A 568 -28.46 -27.03 -16.95
N GLU A 569 -28.12 -26.34 -18.05
CA GLU A 569 -26.75 -26.19 -18.52
C GLU A 569 -25.94 -25.23 -17.63
N LYS A 570 -24.62 -25.34 -17.71
CA LYS A 570 -23.71 -24.44 -16.98
C LYS A 570 -23.66 -23.07 -17.63
N ILE A 571 -23.67 -22.05 -16.79
CA ILE A 571 -23.69 -20.64 -17.23
C ILE A 571 -22.49 -19.82 -16.74
N ASN A 572 -21.41 -20.49 -16.32
CA ASN A 572 -20.21 -19.86 -15.76
C ASN A 572 -19.70 -18.70 -16.61
N ALA A 573 -19.47 -18.92 -17.90
CA ALA A 573 -18.91 -17.89 -18.80
C ALA A 573 -19.87 -16.70 -18.99
N GLN A 574 -21.17 -16.98 -19.06
CA GLN A 574 -22.21 -15.99 -19.33
C GLN A 574 -22.44 -15.05 -18.14
N VAL A 575 -22.18 -15.52 -16.91
CA VAL A 575 -22.41 -14.73 -15.69
C VAL A 575 -21.20 -13.93 -15.21
N ILE A 576 -19.98 -14.18 -15.73
CA ILE A 576 -18.73 -13.55 -15.26
C ILE A 576 -18.83 -12.02 -15.14
N LYS A 577 -19.44 -11.36 -16.14
CA LYS A 577 -19.56 -9.89 -16.17
C LYS A 577 -20.40 -9.33 -15.02
N PHE A 578 -21.28 -10.14 -14.43
CA PHE A 578 -22.20 -9.76 -13.36
C PHE A 578 -21.72 -10.21 -11.96
N VAL A 579 -20.58 -10.89 -11.87
CA VAL A 579 -20.06 -11.43 -10.62
C VAL A 579 -19.72 -10.31 -9.65
N ALA A 580 -20.12 -10.51 -8.39
CA ALA A 580 -19.90 -9.62 -7.27
C ALA A 580 -20.47 -8.20 -7.46
N GLU A 581 -21.53 -8.10 -8.26
CA GLU A 581 -22.35 -6.91 -8.44
C GLU A 581 -23.79 -7.20 -7.99
N PRO A 582 -24.47 -6.19 -7.42
CA PRO A 582 -25.93 -6.19 -7.31
C PRO A 582 -26.63 -6.41 -8.65
N VAL A 583 -27.44 -7.46 -8.71
CA VAL A 583 -28.19 -7.86 -9.90
C VAL A 583 -29.66 -8.09 -9.58
N LYS A 584 -30.50 -7.92 -10.59
CA LYS A 584 -31.84 -8.50 -10.66
C LYS A 584 -31.81 -9.68 -11.62
N ILE A 585 -32.18 -10.86 -11.13
CA ILE A 585 -32.23 -12.09 -11.92
C ILE A 585 -33.67 -12.59 -11.97
N THR A 586 -34.19 -12.86 -13.17
CA THR A 586 -35.51 -13.46 -13.38
C THR A 586 -35.37 -14.91 -13.83
N GLY A 587 -36.29 -15.77 -13.41
CA GLY A 587 -36.25 -17.18 -13.79
C GLY A 587 -37.09 -18.07 -12.88
N THR A 588 -36.75 -19.35 -12.84
CA THR A 588 -37.48 -20.37 -12.07
C THR A 588 -36.65 -20.85 -10.89
N LEU A 589 -37.23 -20.77 -9.69
CA LEU A 589 -36.64 -21.26 -8.45
C LEU A 589 -37.09 -22.70 -8.18
N PHE A 590 -36.12 -23.57 -7.93
CA PHE A 590 -36.28 -24.97 -7.56
C PHE A 590 -35.69 -25.25 -6.17
N ARG A 591 -36.15 -26.33 -5.55
CA ARG A 591 -35.55 -26.92 -4.35
C ARG A 591 -34.89 -28.25 -4.70
N TYR A 592 -33.65 -28.44 -4.24
CA TYR A 592 -32.92 -29.70 -4.28
C TYR A 592 -32.32 -29.99 -2.91
N ASP A 593 -32.86 -30.98 -2.19
CA ASP A 593 -32.53 -31.27 -0.80
C ASP A 593 -32.51 -29.96 0.07
N ASN A 594 -31.35 -29.59 0.62
CA ASN A 594 -31.14 -28.39 1.43
C ASN A 594 -30.77 -27.13 0.63
N TRP A 595 -30.69 -27.19 -0.70
CA TRP A 595 -30.28 -26.09 -1.56
C TRP A 595 -31.40 -25.56 -2.45
N TYR A 596 -31.33 -24.27 -2.76
CA TYR A 596 -32.08 -23.72 -3.89
C TYR A 596 -31.26 -23.87 -5.18
N VAL A 597 -31.96 -24.02 -6.30
CA VAL A 597 -31.38 -24.00 -7.64
C VAL A 597 -32.22 -23.07 -8.49
N PHE A 598 -31.59 -22.14 -9.19
CA PHE A 598 -32.27 -21.09 -9.93
C PHE A 598 -31.89 -21.16 -11.41
N TYR A 599 -32.92 -21.31 -12.26
CA TYR A 599 -32.77 -21.49 -13.69
C TYR A 599 -33.06 -20.16 -14.36
N THR A 600 -32.15 -19.66 -15.18
CA THR A 600 -32.24 -18.33 -15.80
C THR A 600 -31.55 -18.31 -17.15
N ASP A 601 -31.91 -17.38 -18.02
CA ASP A 601 -31.15 -17.00 -19.22
C ASP A 601 -30.30 -15.74 -18.92
N PRO A 602 -28.98 -15.87 -18.70
CA PRO A 602 -28.13 -14.73 -18.37
C PRO A 602 -28.11 -13.61 -19.41
N ALA A 603 -28.45 -13.89 -20.67
CA ALA A 603 -28.44 -12.88 -21.72
C ALA A 603 -29.69 -11.99 -21.69
N LYS A 604 -30.82 -12.49 -21.16
CA LYS A 604 -32.13 -11.82 -21.21
C LYS A 604 -32.72 -11.52 -19.83
N GLU A 605 -32.26 -12.20 -18.79
CA GLU A 605 -32.94 -12.22 -17.50
C GLU A 605 -32.05 -11.80 -16.33
N VAL A 606 -30.77 -11.52 -16.58
CA VAL A 606 -29.83 -10.97 -15.60
C VAL A 606 -29.52 -9.52 -15.96
N TYR A 607 -29.88 -8.62 -15.04
CA TYR A 607 -29.67 -7.18 -15.19
C TYR A 607 -28.76 -6.70 -14.06
N SER A 608 -27.66 -6.01 -14.42
CA SER A 608 -26.88 -5.27 -13.43
C SER A 608 -27.71 -4.07 -12.99
N LEU A 609 -27.82 -3.84 -11.68
CA LEU A 609 -28.59 -2.70 -11.15
C LEU A 609 -27.88 -1.35 -11.31
N PHE A 610 -26.78 -1.32 -12.06
CA PHE A 610 -25.97 -0.13 -12.35
C PHE A 610 -26.05 0.32 -13.81
N GLN A 611 -26.60 -0.51 -14.70
CA GLN A 611 -26.95 -0.16 -16.08
C GLN A 611 -28.42 0.22 -16.11
#